data_AF-A0A376FGX6-F1
#
_entry.id   AF-A0A376FGX6-F1
#
_cell.length_a   1.000
_cell.length_b   1.000
_cell.length_c   1.000
_cell.angle_alpha   90.00
_cell.angle_beta   90.00
_cell.angle_gamma   90.00
#
_symmetry.space_group_name_H-M   'P 1'
#
loop_
_entity.id
_entity.type
_entity.pdbx_description
1 polymer ?
#
loop_
_entity_poly.entity_id
_entity_poly.type
_entity_poly.pdbx_seq_one_letter_code
_entity_poly.pdbx_strand_id
1 'polypeptide(L)'
;MPPQESPKGELPITGVYSMGSTSSVGQSCSSDLDIWVCHQSWLDNDERQLLQRKCSLLESWAASLGVEVSFFLIDENRFRHNESGSLGGEDCGSTQHILLLDEFYRTAVRLAGKRILWNMVPCEEEEHYDDYVMSLYAQGVLTPNEWLDLGGLSSLSAEEYFGASLWQLYKSIDSPYKAVLKTLLLEAYSWEYPTPRLLAKDIKQRLHDGEIVSFGLDAYCMMLERVTEYLKAIDDTTRLDLVRRCFYLKVCEKLSRERACVGWRREVVSQLVKEWGWDEARLSMLDNRANWKIDQVREAHNELLDAMMQSYRNLIRFARRNNLSVSASPQDIGVLTRKLYAAFEALPGKVTLVNPQISPDLSEPNLTFIYVPPGRANRTGWYLYNRAPSMDSIISHQPLEYNRYLNKLVAWAWFNGLLTSRTRLFIKGNEVVDLAKLQEMVADVSHHFPLRLPAPNAESALQPVRNSPSGDYRQPGIRPDGGLPQSGGSF
;
A
#
# COMPACT_ATOMS: atom_id res chain seq x y z
N MET A 1 -25.78 -3.48 40.80
CA MET A 1 -26.40 -2.49 39.92
C MET A 1 -27.75 -3.04 39.50
N PRO A 2 -28.86 -2.29 39.60
CA PRO A 2 -30.11 -2.72 38.97
C PRO A 2 -29.88 -2.82 37.46
N PRO A 3 -30.58 -3.73 36.74
CA PRO A 3 -30.51 -3.77 35.29
C PRO A 3 -30.96 -2.41 34.76
N GLN A 4 -30.07 -1.72 34.06
CA GLN A 4 -30.41 -0.51 33.32
C GLN A 4 -31.51 -0.90 32.34
N GLU A 5 -32.69 -0.27 32.44
CA GLU A 5 -33.74 -0.41 31.43
C GLU A 5 -33.11 -0.11 30.06
N SER A 6 -33.32 -1.02 29.11
CA SER A 6 -32.89 -0.83 27.73
C SER A 6 -33.46 0.51 27.23
N PRO A 7 -32.65 1.39 26.60
CA PRO A 7 -33.15 2.68 26.14
C PRO A 7 -34.39 2.49 25.28
N LYS A 8 -35.50 3.14 25.64
CA LYS A 8 -36.71 3.18 24.83
C LYS A 8 -36.51 4.23 23.73
N GLY A 9 -36.10 3.78 22.55
CA GLY A 9 -35.87 4.64 21.38
C GLY A 9 -34.76 4.10 20.48
N GLU A 10 -34.61 4.70 19.30
CA GLU A 10 -33.47 4.40 18.43
C GLU A 10 -32.17 4.90 19.07
N LEU A 11 -31.15 4.04 19.05
CA LEU A 11 -29.84 4.38 19.57
C LEU A 11 -29.07 5.27 18.57
N PRO A 12 -28.24 6.21 19.04
CA PRO A 12 -27.46 7.11 18.18
C PRO A 12 -26.48 6.37 17.28
N ILE A 13 -25.98 5.21 17.73
CA ILE A 13 -25.09 4.33 16.95
C ILE A 13 -25.94 3.21 16.36
N THR A 14 -25.97 3.12 15.03
CA THR A 14 -26.77 2.15 14.28
C THR A 14 -26.02 0.86 14.03
N GLY A 15 -24.69 0.90 13.97
CA GLY A 15 -23.88 -0.30 13.87
C GLY A 15 -22.39 -0.05 13.99
N VAL A 16 -21.66 -1.13 14.28
CA VAL A 16 -20.21 -1.15 14.33
C VAL A 16 -19.73 -2.32 13.49
N TYR A 17 -18.85 -2.03 12.53
CA TYR A 17 -18.38 -3.01 11.55
C TYR A 17 -16.87 -2.90 11.44
N SER A 18 -16.17 -4.03 11.45
CA SER A 18 -14.79 -4.06 10.97
C SER A 18 -14.79 -4.33 9.48
N MET A 19 -13.83 -3.78 8.74
CA MET A 19 -13.68 -4.02 7.31
C MET A 19 -12.21 -4.30 6.93
N GLY A 20 -11.96 -4.43 5.63
CA GLY A 20 -10.62 -4.61 5.08
C GLY A 20 -10.15 -6.06 5.21
N SER A 21 -9.05 -6.29 5.92
CA SER A 21 -8.49 -7.65 6.03
C SER A 21 -9.13 -8.51 7.13
N THR A 22 -9.97 -7.93 7.98
CA THR A 22 -10.63 -8.66 9.07
C THR A 22 -11.42 -9.87 8.56
N SER A 23 -11.32 -11.01 9.26
CA SER A 23 -11.94 -12.30 8.91
C SER A 23 -11.58 -12.88 7.54
N SER A 24 -10.54 -12.37 6.87
CA SER A 24 -10.04 -12.92 5.61
C SER A 24 -8.72 -13.67 5.79
N VAL A 25 -8.31 -14.42 4.77
CA VAL A 25 -6.99 -15.05 4.69
C VAL A 25 -5.87 -14.01 4.79
N GLY A 26 -6.15 -12.76 4.38
CA GLY A 26 -5.23 -11.63 4.44
C GLY A 26 -5.03 -11.02 5.83
N GLN A 27 -5.79 -11.44 6.85
CA GLN A 27 -5.58 -10.98 8.23
C GLN A 27 -4.31 -11.61 8.83
N SER A 28 -3.49 -10.79 9.48
CA SER A 28 -2.31 -11.26 10.22
C SER A 28 -2.17 -10.51 11.55
N CYS A 29 -1.24 -10.95 12.40
CA CYS A 29 -0.97 -10.32 13.71
C CYS A 29 -0.44 -8.88 13.61
N SER A 30 0.00 -8.45 12.43
CA SER A 30 0.48 -7.09 12.16
C SER A 30 -0.49 -6.30 11.28
N SER A 31 -1.74 -6.76 11.12
CA SER A 31 -2.75 -6.03 10.34
C SER A 31 -3.45 -5.00 11.22
N ASP A 32 -3.64 -3.83 10.63
CA ASP A 32 -4.49 -2.76 11.10
C ASP A 32 -5.96 -3.19 11.16
N LEU A 33 -6.72 -2.57 12.08
CA LEU A 33 -8.16 -2.73 12.21
C LEU A 33 -8.88 -1.45 11.78
N ASP A 34 -9.60 -1.51 10.67
CA ASP A 34 -10.48 -0.43 10.22
C ASP A 34 -11.90 -0.70 10.73
N ILE A 35 -12.43 0.21 11.56
CA ILE A 35 -13.74 0.08 12.19
C ILE A 35 -14.65 1.23 11.78
N TRP A 36 -15.76 0.90 11.13
CA TRP A 36 -16.84 1.84 10.86
C TRP A 36 -17.80 1.89 12.05
N VAL A 37 -18.03 3.11 12.54
CA VAL A 37 -19.04 3.42 13.53
C VAL A 37 -20.16 4.17 12.83
N CYS A 38 -21.18 3.41 12.44
CA CYS A 38 -22.36 3.96 11.77
C CYS A 38 -23.26 4.63 12.80
N HIS A 39 -23.66 5.87 12.53
CA HIS A 39 -24.51 6.66 13.41
C HIS A 39 -25.71 7.24 12.65
N GLN A 40 -26.73 7.60 13.43
CA GLN A 40 -27.94 8.24 12.91
C GLN A 40 -27.62 9.62 12.33
N SER A 41 -28.33 10.03 11.28
CA SER A 41 -28.09 11.34 10.64
C SER A 41 -28.53 12.53 11.52
N TRP A 42 -29.42 12.29 12.49
CA TRP A 42 -29.92 13.33 13.38
C TRP A 42 -28.91 13.77 14.45
N LEU A 43 -27.75 13.10 14.59
CA LEU A 43 -26.70 13.55 15.49
C LEU A 43 -26.23 14.95 15.07
N ASP A 44 -26.20 15.88 16.02
CA ASP A 44 -25.67 17.22 15.76
C ASP A 44 -24.13 17.25 15.75
N ASN A 45 -23.55 18.42 15.46
CA ASN A 45 -22.10 18.57 15.35
C ASN A 45 -21.37 18.32 16.67
N ASP A 46 -21.96 18.70 17.81
CA ASP A 46 -21.33 18.56 19.11
C ASP A 46 -21.35 17.07 19.54
N GLU A 47 -22.45 16.38 19.29
CA GLU A 47 -22.59 14.94 19.50
C GLU A 47 -21.61 14.15 18.62
N ARG A 48 -21.47 14.50 17.34
CA ARG A 48 -20.47 13.91 16.44
C ARG A 48 -19.04 14.14 16.94
N GLN A 49 -18.72 15.34 17.44
CA GLN A 49 -17.40 15.63 18.00
C GLN A 49 -17.12 14.82 19.29
N LEU A 50 -18.11 14.64 20.15
CA LEU A 50 -17.99 13.79 21.35
C LEU A 50 -17.77 12.32 20.97
N LEU A 51 -18.49 11.83 19.96
CA LEU A 51 -18.30 10.48 19.44
C LEU A 51 -16.91 10.30 18.81
N GLN A 52 -16.45 11.27 18.02
CA GLN A 52 -15.10 11.27 17.44
C GLN A 52 -14.03 11.28 18.53
N ARG A 53 -14.20 12.11 19.57
CA ARG A 53 -13.30 12.15 20.73
C ARG A 53 -13.23 10.80 21.42
N LYS A 54 -14.37 10.12 21.61
CA LYS A 54 -14.40 8.78 22.18
C LYS A 54 -13.62 7.79 21.30
N CYS A 55 -13.79 7.85 19.99
CA CYS A 55 -13.04 7.02 19.04
C CYS A 55 -11.54 7.24 19.17
N SER A 56 -11.06 8.49 19.17
CA SER A 56 -9.63 8.79 19.35
C SER A 56 -9.04 8.34 20.69
N LEU A 57 -9.84 8.33 21.76
CA LEU A 57 -9.43 7.75 23.05
C LEU A 57 -9.30 6.23 22.96
N LEU A 58 -10.18 5.55 22.21
CA LEU A 58 -10.09 4.10 21.98
C LEU A 58 -8.88 3.74 21.10
N GLU A 59 -8.57 4.54 20.08
CA GLU A 59 -7.36 4.39 19.27
C GLU A 59 -6.10 4.50 20.14
N SER A 60 -6.04 5.52 20.99
CA SER A 60 -4.92 5.71 21.93
C SER A 60 -4.78 4.56 22.91
N TRP A 61 -5.90 4.04 23.42
CA TRP A 61 -5.92 2.89 24.31
C TRP A 61 -5.46 1.61 23.60
N ALA A 62 -5.95 1.32 22.40
CA ALA A 62 -5.53 0.17 21.61
C ALA A 62 -4.04 0.24 21.24
N ALA A 63 -3.55 1.43 20.86
CA ALA A 63 -2.13 1.66 20.59
C ALA A 63 -1.25 1.35 21.81
N SER A 64 -1.73 1.65 23.04
CA SER A 64 -1.02 1.29 24.29
C SER A 64 -0.88 -0.23 24.50
N LEU A 65 -1.73 -1.02 23.82
CA LEU A 65 -1.70 -2.48 23.80
C LEU A 65 -0.94 -3.04 22.58
N GLY A 66 -0.36 -2.17 21.73
CA GLY A 66 0.30 -2.56 20.50
C GLY A 66 -0.65 -2.94 19.36
N VAL A 67 -1.92 -2.53 19.44
CA VAL A 67 -2.92 -2.76 18.39
C VAL A 67 -3.17 -1.47 17.63
N GLU A 68 -2.94 -1.51 16.31
CA GLU A 68 -3.25 -0.40 15.41
C GLU A 68 -4.73 -0.51 14.97
N VAL A 69 -5.54 0.46 15.37
CA VAL A 69 -6.97 0.55 15.03
C VAL A 69 -7.29 1.96 14.57
N SER A 70 -8.17 2.09 13.59
CA SER A 70 -8.70 3.35 13.10
C SER A 70 -10.23 3.30 13.10
N PHE A 71 -10.87 4.29 13.71
CA PHE A 71 -12.32 4.40 13.77
C PHE A 71 -12.82 5.50 12.84
N PHE A 72 -13.78 5.14 11.97
CA PHE A 72 -14.38 6.04 11.00
C PHE A 72 -15.86 6.24 11.33
N LEU A 73 -16.27 7.49 11.57
CA LEU A 73 -17.68 7.83 11.75
C LEU A 73 -18.39 7.87 10.40
N ILE A 74 -19.47 7.11 10.28
CA ILE A 74 -20.26 6.99 9.05
C ILE A 74 -21.69 7.40 9.35
N ASP A 75 -22.15 8.49 8.74
CA ASP A 75 -23.56 8.86 8.74
C ASP A 75 -24.34 7.81 7.93
N GLU A 76 -25.45 7.29 8.47
CA GLU A 76 -26.21 6.21 7.82
C GLU A 76 -26.79 6.61 6.45
N ASN A 77 -26.95 7.90 6.18
CA ASN A 77 -27.44 8.41 4.90
C ASN A 77 -26.32 8.88 3.96
N ARG A 78 -25.06 8.82 4.39
CA ARG A 78 -23.88 9.31 3.65
C ARG A 78 -23.83 8.80 2.22
N PHE A 79 -24.05 7.50 2.05
CA PHE A 79 -23.88 6.85 0.75
C PHE A 79 -25.11 7.00 -0.16
N ARG A 80 -26.30 7.24 0.40
CA ARG A 80 -27.54 7.37 -0.38
C ARG A 80 -27.68 8.71 -1.10
N HIS A 81 -27.07 9.77 -0.56
CA HIS A 81 -27.24 11.13 -1.09
C HIS A 81 -26.14 11.54 -2.08
N ASN A 82 -25.25 10.62 -2.49
CA ASN A 82 -24.05 10.94 -3.30
C ASN A 82 -23.23 12.11 -2.70
N GLU A 83 -23.32 12.35 -1.39
CA GLU A 83 -22.57 13.40 -0.74
C GLU A 83 -21.12 12.95 -0.59
N SER A 84 -20.28 13.39 -1.53
CA SER A 84 -18.83 13.28 -1.49
C SER A 84 -18.26 14.15 -0.36
N GLY A 85 -18.49 13.76 0.89
CA GLY A 85 -17.89 14.37 2.08
C GLY A 85 -16.48 13.87 2.34
N SER A 86 -15.62 14.71 2.91
CA SER A 86 -14.26 14.33 3.33
C SER A 86 -14.32 13.34 4.50
N LEU A 87 -13.72 12.15 4.35
CA LEU A 87 -13.26 11.35 5.50
C LEU A 87 -12.00 12.05 6.01
N GLY A 88 -11.94 12.36 7.30
CA GLY A 88 -10.98 13.31 7.88
C GLY A 88 -9.55 13.29 7.34
N GLY A 89 -8.97 14.49 7.25
CA GLY A 89 -7.53 14.77 7.40
C GLY A 89 -6.55 14.40 6.28
N GLU A 90 -6.88 13.48 5.37
CA GLU A 90 -6.04 13.21 4.19
C GLU A 90 -6.92 13.25 2.92
N ASP A 91 -6.72 14.29 2.10
CA ASP A 91 -7.53 14.75 0.97
C ASP A 91 -7.70 13.74 -0.20
N CYS A 92 -8.31 12.59 0.02
CA CYS A 92 -8.79 11.65 -1.01
C CYS A 92 -10.12 10.96 -0.65
N GLY A 93 -10.68 11.17 0.54
CA GLY A 93 -11.90 10.49 0.98
C GLY A 93 -13.18 10.86 0.20
N SER A 94 -13.19 12.01 -0.48
CA SER A 94 -14.31 12.46 -1.31
C SER A 94 -14.33 11.83 -2.72
N THR A 95 -13.26 11.15 -3.15
CA THR A 95 -13.08 10.63 -4.52
C THR A 95 -13.10 9.09 -4.62
N GLN A 96 -13.59 8.36 -3.61
CA GLN A 96 -13.65 6.88 -3.59
C GLN A 96 -14.98 6.34 -3.06
N HIS A 97 -16.10 6.96 -3.41
CA HIS A 97 -17.42 6.60 -2.85
C HIS A 97 -17.83 5.14 -3.14
N ILE A 98 -17.92 4.77 -4.41
CA ILE A 98 -18.33 3.43 -4.87
C ILE A 98 -17.28 2.38 -4.56
N LEU A 99 -15.99 2.68 -4.69
CA LEU A 99 -14.93 1.72 -4.38
C LEU A 99 -14.80 1.44 -2.89
N LEU A 100 -15.05 2.44 -2.04
CA LEU A 100 -15.12 2.24 -0.60
C LEU A 100 -16.35 1.41 -0.21
N LEU A 101 -17.50 1.66 -0.85
CA LEU A 101 -18.71 0.89 -0.63
C LEU A 101 -18.57 -0.56 -1.14
N ASP A 102 -17.90 -0.77 -2.28
CA ASP A 102 -17.48 -2.09 -2.78
C ASP A 102 -16.61 -2.80 -1.75
N GLU A 103 -15.58 -2.13 -1.21
CA GLU A 103 -14.74 -2.70 -0.15
C GLU A 103 -15.53 -3.02 1.12
N PHE A 104 -16.45 -2.15 1.53
CA PHE A 104 -17.31 -2.40 2.68
C PHE A 104 -18.20 -3.62 2.45
N TYR A 105 -18.98 -3.68 1.38
CA TYR A 105 -19.90 -4.79 1.12
C TYR A 105 -19.22 -6.13 0.98
N ARG A 106 -17.99 -6.17 0.44
CA ARG A 106 -17.24 -7.42 0.33
C ARG A 106 -16.47 -7.85 1.57
N THR A 107 -16.21 -6.95 2.53
CA THR A 107 -15.33 -7.24 3.68
C THR A 107 -15.94 -6.99 5.06
N ALA A 108 -17.10 -6.34 5.14
CA ALA A 108 -17.67 -5.93 6.40
C ALA A 108 -18.05 -7.13 7.29
N VAL A 109 -17.51 -7.14 8.50
CA VAL A 109 -17.90 -8.03 9.57
C VAL A 109 -18.67 -7.20 10.60
N ARG A 110 -19.95 -7.56 10.79
CA ARG A 110 -20.80 -6.90 11.78
C ARG A 110 -20.38 -7.28 13.19
N LEU A 111 -19.85 -6.31 13.93
CA LEU A 111 -19.51 -6.46 15.35
C LEU A 111 -20.73 -6.20 16.24
N ALA A 112 -21.53 -5.17 15.91
CA ALA A 112 -22.75 -4.81 16.64
C ALA A 112 -23.74 -4.03 15.77
N GLY A 113 -25.01 -4.00 16.18
CA GLY A 113 -26.07 -3.18 15.57
C GLY A 113 -26.82 -3.81 14.39
N LYS A 114 -27.34 -2.94 13.51
CA LYS A 114 -28.21 -3.30 12.37
C LYS A 114 -27.53 -4.29 11.41
N ARG A 115 -28.30 -5.05 10.63
CA ARG A 115 -27.79 -5.93 9.55
C ARG A 115 -27.56 -5.12 8.28
N ILE A 116 -26.63 -5.52 7.42
CA ILE A 116 -26.41 -4.84 6.13
C ILE A 116 -27.55 -5.22 5.17
N LEU A 117 -28.31 -4.22 4.69
CA LEU A 117 -29.47 -4.45 3.84
C LEU A 117 -29.10 -4.94 2.44
N TRP A 118 -28.00 -4.44 1.90
CA TRP A 118 -27.62 -4.66 0.50
C TRP A 118 -27.55 -6.14 0.08
N ASN A 119 -27.21 -7.03 1.01
CA ASN A 119 -27.18 -8.48 0.80
C ASN A 119 -28.58 -9.12 0.60
N MET A 120 -29.66 -8.38 0.82
CA MET A 120 -31.04 -8.86 0.61
C MET A 120 -31.55 -8.58 -0.80
N VAL A 121 -30.86 -7.72 -1.57
CA VAL A 121 -31.26 -7.31 -2.91
C VAL A 121 -30.54 -8.19 -3.94
N PRO A 122 -31.25 -8.98 -4.77
CA PRO A 122 -30.63 -9.77 -5.84
C PRO A 122 -29.76 -8.93 -6.77
N CYS A 123 -28.77 -9.55 -7.42
CA CYS A 123 -27.88 -8.85 -8.35
C CYS A 123 -28.62 -8.26 -9.55
N GLU A 124 -29.69 -8.90 -10.00
CA GLU A 124 -30.55 -8.50 -11.11
C GLU A 124 -31.31 -7.20 -10.82
N GLU A 125 -31.58 -6.93 -9.54
CA GLU A 125 -32.34 -5.78 -9.07
C GLU A 125 -31.43 -4.61 -8.65
N GLU A 126 -30.11 -4.72 -8.88
CA GLU A 126 -29.13 -3.70 -8.45
C GLU A 126 -29.39 -2.33 -9.11
N GLU A 127 -29.84 -2.31 -10.37
CA GLU A 127 -30.19 -1.07 -11.08
C GLU A 127 -31.51 -0.46 -10.58
N HIS A 128 -32.32 -1.25 -9.89
CA HIS A 128 -33.63 -0.87 -9.32
C HIS A 128 -33.63 -0.98 -7.79
N TYR A 129 -32.45 -0.83 -7.17
CA TYR A 129 -32.21 -1.11 -5.75
C TYR A 129 -33.26 -0.49 -4.82
N ASP A 130 -33.51 0.81 -4.96
CA ASP A 130 -34.43 1.53 -4.07
C ASP A 130 -35.88 1.06 -4.24
N ASP A 131 -36.34 0.88 -5.48
CA ASP A 131 -37.69 0.40 -5.77
C ASP A 131 -37.89 -1.03 -5.22
N TYR A 132 -36.89 -1.89 -5.38
CA TYR A 132 -36.92 -3.26 -4.84
C TYR A 132 -36.98 -3.24 -3.31
N VAL A 133 -36.12 -2.46 -2.65
CA VAL A 133 -36.12 -2.31 -1.19
C VAL A 133 -37.46 -1.77 -0.67
N MET A 134 -38.04 -0.76 -1.33
CA MET A 134 -39.36 -0.24 -0.97
C MET A 134 -40.44 -1.33 -1.10
N SER A 135 -40.37 -2.17 -2.13
CA SER A 135 -41.29 -3.29 -2.30
C SER A 135 -41.19 -4.31 -1.16
N LEU A 136 -39.98 -4.60 -0.66
CA LEU A 136 -39.76 -5.53 0.44
C LEU A 136 -40.32 -4.98 1.77
N TYR A 137 -40.20 -3.67 2.02
CA TYR A 137 -40.84 -3.02 3.17
C TYR A 137 -42.37 -3.04 3.04
N ALA A 138 -42.91 -2.71 1.86
CA ALA A 138 -44.35 -2.71 1.61
C ALA A 138 -44.99 -4.10 1.80
N GLN A 139 -44.24 -5.16 1.48
CA GLN A 139 -44.65 -6.55 1.67
C GLN A 139 -44.45 -7.05 3.11
N GLY A 140 -43.79 -6.28 3.98
CA GLY A 140 -43.47 -6.68 5.35
C GLY A 140 -42.36 -7.73 5.45
N VAL A 141 -41.57 -7.92 4.39
CA VAL A 141 -40.40 -8.82 4.37
C VAL A 141 -39.26 -8.23 5.22
N LEU A 142 -39.09 -6.90 5.16
CA LEU A 142 -38.11 -6.19 5.96
C LEU A 142 -38.78 -5.52 7.16
N THR A 143 -38.24 -5.75 8.36
CA THR A 143 -38.59 -4.99 9.56
C THR A 143 -37.89 -3.63 9.54
N PRO A 144 -38.61 -2.50 9.69
CA PRO A 144 -38.00 -1.19 9.87
C PRO A 144 -37.00 -1.19 11.04
N ASN A 145 -35.95 -0.38 10.93
CA ASN A 145 -34.92 -0.19 11.97
C ASN A 145 -34.01 -1.38 12.28
N GLU A 146 -34.17 -2.54 11.63
CA GLU A 146 -33.24 -3.68 11.75
C GLU A 146 -32.05 -3.62 10.78
N TRP A 147 -32.10 -2.72 9.80
CA TRP A 147 -31.21 -2.71 8.64
C TRP A 147 -30.44 -1.41 8.48
N LEU A 148 -29.14 -1.53 8.24
CA LEU A 148 -28.28 -0.46 7.74
C LEU A 148 -28.34 -0.50 6.22
N ASP A 149 -28.88 0.56 5.63
CA ASP A 149 -29.03 0.72 4.19
C ASP A 149 -28.12 1.83 3.68
N LEU A 150 -26.97 1.46 3.12
CA LEU A 150 -26.03 2.40 2.49
C LEU A 150 -26.30 2.56 0.98
N GLY A 151 -27.36 1.97 0.44
CA GLY A 151 -27.71 2.06 -0.98
C GLY A 151 -27.06 0.98 -1.87
N GLY A 152 -27.47 0.94 -3.14
CA GLY A 152 -26.87 0.06 -4.16
C GLY A 152 -25.49 0.54 -4.64
N LEU A 153 -24.77 -0.34 -5.34
CA LEU A 153 -23.56 -0.01 -6.08
C LEU A 153 -23.93 0.53 -7.46
N SER A 154 -23.94 1.86 -7.58
CA SER A 154 -24.09 2.57 -8.85
C SER A 154 -22.88 2.38 -9.77
N SER A 155 -22.92 2.98 -10.97
CA SER A 155 -21.82 2.90 -11.93
C SER A 155 -20.56 3.62 -11.41
N LEU A 156 -19.42 2.94 -11.42
CA LEU A 156 -18.13 3.56 -11.12
C LEU A 156 -17.77 4.60 -12.19
N SER A 157 -17.63 5.87 -11.82
CA SER A 157 -17.23 6.93 -12.74
C SER A 157 -15.74 6.85 -13.08
N ALA A 158 -15.36 7.37 -14.25
CA ALA A 158 -13.96 7.45 -14.66
C ALA A 158 -13.14 8.33 -13.70
N GLU A 159 -13.73 9.40 -13.15
CA GLU A 159 -13.12 10.29 -12.18
C GLU A 159 -12.82 9.59 -10.85
N GLU A 160 -13.79 8.82 -10.32
CA GLU A 160 -13.62 8.08 -9.08
C GLU A 160 -12.55 6.98 -9.25
N TYR A 161 -12.63 6.22 -10.35
CA TYR A 161 -11.61 5.25 -10.71
C TYR A 161 -10.21 5.88 -10.75
N PHE A 162 -10.10 7.04 -11.41
CA PHE A 162 -8.84 7.74 -11.57
C PHE A 162 -8.26 8.18 -10.22
N GLY A 163 -9.09 8.80 -9.37
CA GLY A 163 -8.72 9.22 -8.02
C GLY A 163 -8.26 8.05 -7.15
N ALA A 164 -9.01 6.95 -7.14
CA ALA A 164 -8.66 5.76 -6.38
C ALA A 164 -7.35 5.12 -6.85
N SER A 165 -7.13 5.05 -8.17
CA SER A 165 -5.90 4.50 -8.75
C SER A 165 -4.68 5.36 -8.41
N LEU A 166 -4.85 6.69 -8.46
CA LEU A 166 -3.81 7.64 -8.07
C LEU A 166 -3.42 7.46 -6.60
N TRP A 167 -4.41 7.28 -5.72
CA TRP A 167 -4.19 7.05 -4.29
C TRP A 167 -3.49 5.72 -3.99
N GLN A 168 -3.88 4.62 -4.64
CA GLN A 168 -3.22 3.34 -4.44
C GLN A 168 -1.76 3.37 -4.91
N LEU A 169 -1.48 4.04 -6.03
CA LEU A 169 -0.10 4.29 -6.49
C LEU A 169 0.69 5.21 -5.56
N TYR A 170 0.01 6.13 -4.86
CA TYR A 170 0.66 6.94 -3.84
C TYR A 170 1.06 6.08 -2.63
N LYS A 171 0.13 5.27 -2.10
CA LYS A 171 0.39 4.39 -0.94
C LYS A 171 1.38 3.27 -1.26
N SER A 172 1.52 2.87 -2.53
CA SER A 172 2.49 1.85 -2.94
C SER A 172 3.95 2.29 -2.80
N ILE A 173 4.23 3.59 -2.73
CA ILE A 173 5.58 4.11 -2.47
C ILE A 173 6.09 3.67 -1.10
N ASP A 174 5.22 3.70 -0.08
CA ASP A 174 5.58 3.39 1.30
C ASP A 174 5.34 1.92 1.66
N SER A 175 4.30 1.29 1.07
CA SER A 175 3.92 -0.10 1.36
C SER A 175 3.61 -0.88 0.07
N PRO A 176 4.64 -1.26 -0.70
CA PRO A 176 4.46 -1.75 -2.06
C PRO A 176 3.72 -3.09 -2.14
N TYR A 177 3.98 -4.03 -1.23
CA TYR A 177 3.33 -5.35 -1.28
C TYR A 177 1.82 -5.31 -1.01
N LYS A 178 1.35 -4.50 -0.03
CA LYS A 178 -0.08 -4.32 0.26
C LYS A 178 -0.78 -3.62 -0.91
N ALA A 179 -0.10 -2.64 -1.51
CA ALA A 179 -0.69 -1.81 -2.55
C ALA A 179 -0.76 -2.49 -3.93
N VAL A 180 0.23 -3.32 -4.32
CA VAL A 180 0.25 -3.96 -5.65
C VAL A 180 -1.04 -4.73 -5.96
N LEU A 181 -1.57 -5.48 -4.99
CA LEU A 181 -2.80 -6.26 -5.19
C LEU A 181 -4.02 -5.35 -5.44
N LYS A 182 -4.16 -4.26 -4.67
CA LYS A 182 -5.22 -3.26 -4.86
C LYS A 182 -5.04 -2.46 -6.16
N THR A 183 -3.81 -2.09 -6.50
CA THR A 183 -3.49 -1.39 -7.76
C THR A 183 -3.85 -2.24 -8.98
N LEU A 184 -3.48 -3.52 -8.97
CA LEU A 184 -3.80 -4.42 -10.08
C LEU A 184 -5.30 -4.75 -10.15
N LEU A 185 -6.02 -4.76 -9.03
CA LEU A 185 -7.49 -4.85 -9.03
C LEU A 185 -8.11 -3.65 -9.76
N LEU A 186 -7.63 -2.44 -9.48
CA LEU A 186 -8.07 -1.25 -10.20
C LEU A 186 -7.73 -1.36 -11.69
N GLU A 187 -6.53 -1.82 -12.05
CA GLU A 187 -6.21 -2.06 -13.47
C GLU A 187 -7.18 -3.05 -14.14
N ALA A 188 -7.59 -4.13 -13.46
CA ALA A 188 -8.60 -5.05 -13.97
C ALA A 188 -9.95 -4.34 -14.19
N TYR A 189 -10.42 -3.52 -13.24
CA TYR A 189 -11.62 -2.70 -13.42
C TYR A 189 -11.50 -1.72 -14.60
N SER A 190 -10.32 -1.15 -14.83
CA SER A 190 -10.09 -0.25 -15.98
C SER A 190 -10.15 -0.96 -17.33
N TRP A 191 -9.80 -2.24 -17.34
CA TRP A 191 -9.85 -3.08 -18.52
C TRP A 191 -11.29 -3.45 -18.90
N GLU A 192 -12.18 -3.55 -17.90
CA GLU A 192 -13.62 -3.81 -18.05
C GLU A 192 -14.47 -2.53 -18.25
N TYR A 193 -13.86 -1.34 -18.13
CA TYR A 193 -14.56 -0.06 -18.25
C TYR A 193 -15.18 0.12 -19.66
N PRO A 194 -16.42 0.66 -19.79
CA PRO A 194 -17.19 1.47 -18.83
C PRO A 194 -18.09 0.72 -17.86
N THR A 195 -18.19 -0.60 -17.94
CA THR A 195 -19.09 -1.38 -17.10
C THR A 195 -18.29 -2.41 -16.29
N PRO A 196 -17.40 -1.96 -15.37
CA PRO A 196 -16.64 -2.88 -14.56
C PRO A 196 -17.56 -3.67 -13.65
N ARG A 197 -17.30 -4.97 -13.52
CA ARG A 197 -18.02 -5.80 -12.57
C ARG A 197 -17.30 -5.77 -11.24
N LEU A 198 -17.79 -4.96 -10.30
CA LEU A 198 -17.16 -4.82 -8.98
C LEU A 198 -17.22 -6.14 -8.17
N LEU A 199 -16.16 -6.42 -7.39
CA LEU A 199 -16.03 -7.67 -6.62
C LEU A 199 -17.16 -7.91 -5.63
N ALA A 200 -17.73 -6.86 -5.03
CA ALA A 200 -18.87 -7.02 -4.15
C ALA A 200 -20.06 -7.67 -4.88
N LYS A 201 -20.33 -7.29 -6.14
CA LYS A 201 -21.40 -7.90 -6.94
C LYS A 201 -21.14 -9.38 -7.21
N ASP A 202 -19.88 -9.78 -7.40
CA ASP A 202 -19.52 -11.21 -7.54
C ASP A 202 -19.74 -11.99 -6.25
N ILE A 203 -19.33 -11.41 -5.12
CA ILE A 203 -19.52 -12.03 -3.80
C ILE A 203 -21.00 -12.19 -3.52
N LYS A 204 -21.80 -11.16 -3.81
CA LYS A 204 -23.25 -11.24 -3.67
C LYS A 204 -23.84 -12.30 -4.57
N GLN A 205 -23.47 -12.36 -5.85
CA GLN A 205 -23.96 -13.38 -6.76
C GLN A 205 -23.67 -14.79 -6.22
N ARG A 206 -22.41 -15.07 -5.87
CA ARG A 206 -22.01 -16.39 -5.32
C ARG A 206 -22.76 -16.70 -4.01
N LEU A 207 -23.00 -15.70 -3.16
CA LEU A 207 -23.81 -15.86 -1.94
C LEU A 207 -25.26 -16.25 -2.24
N HIS A 208 -25.90 -15.57 -3.20
CA HIS A 208 -27.29 -15.82 -3.59
C HIS A 208 -27.45 -17.17 -4.31
N ASP A 209 -26.46 -17.58 -5.11
CA ASP A 209 -26.43 -18.87 -5.80
C ASP A 209 -26.17 -20.05 -4.84
N GLY A 210 -25.84 -19.76 -3.58
CA GLY A 210 -25.46 -20.77 -2.59
C GLY A 210 -24.09 -21.41 -2.86
N GLU A 211 -23.25 -20.75 -3.67
CA GLU A 211 -21.91 -21.21 -4.00
C GLU A 211 -20.96 -20.96 -2.82
N ILE A 212 -20.72 -22.00 -2.03
CA ILE A 212 -19.60 -22.02 -1.10
C ILE A 212 -18.38 -22.55 -1.85
N VAL A 213 -17.60 -21.64 -2.43
CA VAL A 213 -16.35 -21.96 -3.12
C VAL A 213 -15.34 -22.54 -2.12
N SER A 214 -14.36 -23.33 -2.60
CA SER A 214 -13.40 -24.16 -1.81
C SER A 214 -12.76 -23.48 -0.58
N PHE A 215 -12.67 -22.15 -0.54
CA PHE A 215 -12.07 -21.36 0.54
C PHE A 215 -13.03 -20.34 1.18
N GLY A 216 -14.31 -20.42 0.86
CA GLY A 216 -15.34 -19.43 1.18
C GLY A 216 -15.36 -18.22 0.23
N LEU A 217 -16.27 -17.28 0.51
CA LEU A 217 -16.33 -15.95 -0.12
C LEU A 217 -15.25 -15.02 0.46
N ASP A 218 -13.99 -15.50 0.47
CA ASP A 218 -12.87 -14.73 0.99
C ASP A 218 -12.49 -13.59 0.02
N ALA A 219 -12.64 -12.35 0.47
CA ALA A 219 -12.46 -11.17 -0.37
C ALA A 219 -11.03 -11.02 -0.93
N TYR A 220 -10.00 -11.52 -0.25
CA TYR A 220 -8.63 -11.48 -0.73
C TYR A 220 -8.39 -12.53 -1.82
N CYS A 221 -8.94 -13.73 -1.66
CA CYS A 221 -8.89 -14.78 -2.68
C CYS A 221 -9.62 -14.34 -3.95
N MET A 222 -10.82 -13.76 -3.83
CA MET A 222 -11.58 -13.27 -4.99
C MET A 222 -10.88 -12.10 -5.70
N MET A 223 -10.22 -11.21 -4.94
CA MET A 223 -9.38 -10.17 -5.54
C MET A 223 -8.19 -10.77 -6.30
N LEU A 224 -7.53 -11.80 -5.75
CA LEU A 224 -6.43 -12.49 -6.45
C LEU A 224 -6.93 -13.22 -7.70
N GLU A 225 -8.10 -13.85 -7.65
CA GLU A 225 -8.76 -14.52 -8.77
C GLU A 225 -9.00 -13.52 -9.91
N ARG A 226 -9.65 -12.38 -9.63
CA ARG A 226 -9.90 -11.33 -10.63
C ARG A 226 -8.62 -10.79 -11.25
N VAL A 227 -7.61 -10.49 -10.43
CA VAL A 227 -6.33 -10.01 -10.94
C VAL A 227 -5.62 -11.08 -11.78
N THR A 228 -5.74 -12.35 -11.40
CA THR A 228 -5.17 -13.47 -12.16
C THR A 228 -5.82 -13.59 -13.53
N GLU A 229 -7.14 -13.47 -13.62
CA GLU A 229 -7.87 -13.50 -14.90
C GLU A 229 -7.43 -12.35 -15.81
N TYR A 230 -7.40 -11.13 -15.28
CA TYR A 230 -6.95 -9.95 -16.01
C TYR A 230 -5.52 -10.13 -16.55
N LEU A 231 -4.56 -10.51 -15.70
CA LEU A 231 -3.16 -10.63 -16.11
C LEU A 231 -2.94 -11.77 -17.12
N LYS A 232 -3.69 -12.87 -17.01
CA LYS A 232 -3.68 -13.93 -18.03
C LYS A 232 -4.27 -13.44 -19.35
N ALA A 233 -5.35 -12.68 -19.33
CA ALA A 233 -6.00 -12.17 -20.53
C ALA A 233 -5.10 -11.22 -21.34
N ILE A 234 -4.20 -10.50 -20.68
CA ILE A 234 -3.21 -9.61 -21.32
C ILE A 234 -1.82 -10.24 -21.48
N ASP A 235 -1.67 -11.54 -21.17
CA ASP A 235 -0.41 -12.30 -21.24
C ASP A 235 0.75 -11.71 -20.41
N ASP A 236 0.43 -11.13 -19.25
CA ASP A 236 1.41 -10.51 -18.36
C ASP A 236 1.84 -11.47 -17.23
N THR A 237 2.65 -12.46 -17.63
CA THR A 237 3.14 -13.51 -16.74
C THR A 237 4.07 -12.98 -15.64
N THR A 238 4.82 -11.91 -15.93
CA THR A 238 5.73 -11.27 -14.96
C THR A 238 4.97 -10.64 -13.80
N ARG A 239 3.95 -9.80 -14.08
CA ARG A 239 3.13 -9.22 -13.00
C ARG A 239 2.24 -10.26 -12.33
N LEU A 240 1.87 -11.34 -13.04
CA LEU A 240 1.14 -12.46 -12.45
C LEU A 240 1.96 -13.19 -11.38
N ASP A 241 3.24 -13.46 -11.64
CA ASP A 241 4.13 -14.04 -10.64
C ASP A 241 4.33 -13.09 -9.44
N LEU A 242 4.53 -11.79 -9.71
CA LEU A 242 4.68 -10.78 -8.68
C LEU A 242 3.47 -10.72 -7.75
N VAL A 243 2.24 -10.62 -8.29
CA VAL A 243 1.04 -10.50 -7.44
C VAL A 243 0.79 -11.75 -6.59
N ARG A 244 1.12 -12.94 -7.10
CA ARG A 244 1.06 -14.19 -6.32
C ARG A 244 2.05 -14.16 -5.15
N ARG A 245 3.28 -13.67 -5.36
CA ARG A 245 4.26 -13.46 -4.28
C ARG A 245 3.80 -12.40 -3.29
N CYS A 246 3.24 -11.29 -3.75
CA CYS A 246 2.65 -10.26 -2.88
C CYS A 246 1.54 -10.84 -2.01
N PHE A 247 0.63 -11.62 -2.60
CA PHE A 247 -0.46 -12.29 -1.89
C PHE A 247 0.07 -13.27 -0.84
N TYR A 248 0.99 -14.17 -1.21
CA TYR A 248 1.61 -15.13 -0.31
C TYR A 248 2.26 -14.44 0.90
N LEU A 249 3.03 -13.38 0.64
CA LEU A 249 3.68 -12.58 1.68
C LEU A 249 2.69 -11.80 2.56
N LYS A 250 1.53 -11.38 2.01
CA LYS A 250 0.47 -10.68 2.75
C LYS A 250 -0.29 -11.62 3.70
N VAL A 251 -0.52 -12.86 3.30
CA VAL A 251 -1.21 -13.87 4.14
C VAL A 251 -0.37 -14.24 5.37
N CYS A 252 0.96 -14.11 5.30
CA CYS A 252 1.91 -14.37 6.39
C CYS A 252 1.85 -15.83 6.91
N GLU A 253 1.41 -16.79 6.09
CA GLU A 253 1.39 -18.22 6.41
C GLU A 253 2.60 -18.91 5.77
N LYS A 254 3.54 -19.38 6.61
CA LYS A 254 4.83 -19.92 6.16
C LYS A 254 4.73 -21.42 5.87
N LEU A 255 4.61 -21.79 4.59
CA LEU A 255 4.45 -23.19 4.18
C LEU A 255 5.72 -24.04 4.29
N SER A 256 6.91 -23.45 4.18
CA SER A 256 8.20 -24.15 4.34
C SER A 256 8.48 -24.59 5.79
N ARG A 257 7.72 -24.07 6.76
CA ARG A 257 7.86 -24.40 8.18
C ARG A 257 6.82 -25.42 8.59
N GLU A 258 7.25 -26.38 9.40
CA GLU A 258 6.36 -27.36 10.03
C GLU A 258 5.52 -26.68 11.11
N ARG A 259 4.24 -27.05 11.22
CA ARG A 259 3.31 -26.52 12.24
C ARG A 259 2.68 -27.65 13.02
N ALA A 260 2.37 -27.36 14.29
CA ALA A 260 1.69 -28.27 15.20
C ALA A 260 0.18 -28.46 14.89
N CYS A 261 -0.43 -27.62 14.03
CA CYS A 261 -1.84 -27.72 13.66
C CYS A 261 -2.09 -27.17 12.24
N VAL A 262 -2.97 -27.81 11.48
CA VAL A 262 -3.47 -27.38 10.17
C VAL A 262 -4.64 -26.42 10.39
N GLY A 263 -4.50 -25.16 10.01
CA GLY A 263 -5.59 -24.19 10.00
C GLY A 263 -6.08 -23.95 8.58
N TRP A 264 -7.36 -23.61 8.41
CA TRP A 264 -8.00 -23.38 7.11
C TRP A 264 -7.16 -22.48 6.18
N ARG A 265 -6.57 -21.39 6.68
CA ARG A 265 -5.71 -20.49 5.88
C ARG A 265 -4.54 -21.22 5.21
N ARG A 266 -3.93 -22.18 5.91
CA ARG A 266 -2.82 -22.97 5.36
C ARG A 266 -3.30 -23.86 4.22
N GLU A 267 -4.50 -24.42 4.32
CA GLU A 267 -5.11 -25.23 3.27
C GLU A 267 -5.35 -24.39 2.02
N VAL A 268 -5.91 -23.18 2.17
CA VAL A 268 -6.08 -22.19 1.09
C VAL A 268 -4.76 -21.93 0.36
N VAL A 269 -3.73 -21.51 1.11
CA VAL A 269 -2.44 -21.15 0.51
C VAL A 269 -1.74 -22.36 -0.09
N SER A 270 -1.87 -23.55 0.51
CA SER A 270 -1.25 -24.77 -0.03
C SER A 270 -1.84 -25.19 -1.37
N GLN A 271 -3.16 -25.07 -1.53
CA GLN A 271 -3.84 -25.35 -2.80
C GLN A 271 -3.41 -24.33 -3.87
N LEU A 272 -3.43 -23.03 -3.54
CA LEU A 272 -2.98 -21.96 -4.43
C LEU A 272 -1.52 -22.14 -4.90
N VAL A 273 -0.61 -22.42 -3.96
CA VAL A 273 0.82 -22.65 -4.26
C VAL A 273 1.01 -23.87 -5.17
N LYS A 274 0.23 -24.93 -4.96
CA LYS A 274 0.23 -26.12 -5.81
C LYS A 274 -0.23 -25.77 -7.24
N GLU A 275 -1.28 -24.98 -7.38
CA GLU A 275 -1.77 -24.50 -8.69
C GLU A 275 -0.76 -23.61 -9.41
N TRP A 276 0.02 -22.82 -8.67
CA TRP A 276 1.06 -21.97 -9.24
C TRP A 276 2.32 -22.73 -9.66
N GLY A 277 2.45 -24.01 -9.26
CA GLY A 277 3.62 -24.84 -9.57
C GLY A 277 4.90 -24.38 -8.88
N TRP A 278 4.80 -23.76 -7.70
CA TRP A 278 5.96 -23.32 -6.95
C TRP A 278 6.66 -24.49 -6.26
N ASP A 279 8.00 -24.44 -6.25
CA ASP A 279 8.85 -25.42 -5.59
C ASP A 279 9.18 -25.04 -4.13
N GLU A 280 9.76 -25.99 -3.40
CA GLU A 280 10.18 -25.78 -2.01
C GLU A 280 11.26 -24.70 -1.87
N ALA A 281 12.14 -24.56 -2.87
CA ALA A 281 13.20 -23.55 -2.87
C ALA A 281 12.63 -22.13 -2.84
N ARG A 282 11.61 -21.86 -3.69
CA ARG A 282 10.89 -20.60 -3.71
C ARG A 282 10.14 -20.34 -2.40
N LEU A 283 9.45 -21.34 -1.86
CA LEU A 283 8.76 -21.20 -0.57
C LEU A 283 9.72 -20.89 0.57
N SER A 284 10.84 -21.60 0.64
CA SER A 284 11.89 -21.35 1.63
C SER A 284 12.47 -19.94 1.49
N MET A 285 12.65 -19.44 0.27
CA MET A 285 13.12 -18.09 0.01
C MET A 285 12.11 -17.04 0.51
N LEU A 286 10.83 -17.15 0.15
CA LEU A 286 9.76 -16.23 0.57
C LEU A 286 9.53 -16.25 2.08
N ASP A 287 9.50 -17.43 2.71
CA ASP A 287 9.29 -17.57 4.16
C ASP A 287 10.46 -17.04 5.00
N ASN A 288 11.63 -16.93 4.36
CA ASN A 288 12.84 -16.33 4.90
C ASN A 288 12.91 -14.81 4.68
N ARG A 289 11.80 -14.14 4.27
CA ARG A 289 11.71 -12.67 4.11
C ARG A 289 12.30 -11.87 5.27
N ALA A 290 12.11 -12.34 6.50
CA ALA A 290 12.64 -11.66 7.69
C ALA A 290 14.17 -11.56 7.72
N ASN A 291 14.86 -12.41 6.95
CA ASN A 291 16.31 -12.46 6.84
C ASN A 291 16.80 -12.03 5.44
N TRP A 292 15.92 -11.47 4.60
CA TRP A 292 16.34 -11.00 3.28
C TRP A 292 17.36 -9.87 3.42
N LYS A 293 18.47 -10.04 2.71
CA LYS A 293 19.55 -9.04 2.64
C LYS A 293 19.48 -8.25 1.34
N ILE A 294 20.42 -7.30 1.21
CA ILE A 294 20.37 -6.23 0.23
C ILE A 294 20.15 -6.72 -1.21
N ASP A 295 20.77 -7.82 -1.62
CA ASP A 295 20.63 -8.34 -3.00
C ASP A 295 19.19 -8.78 -3.30
N GLN A 296 18.59 -9.56 -2.39
CA GLN A 296 17.20 -10.01 -2.52
C GLN A 296 16.21 -8.84 -2.45
N VAL A 297 16.49 -7.86 -1.58
CA VAL A 297 15.66 -6.67 -1.47
C VAL A 297 15.74 -5.81 -2.72
N ARG A 298 16.91 -5.68 -3.35
CA ARG A 298 17.06 -4.93 -4.60
C ARG A 298 16.31 -5.57 -5.75
N GLU A 299 16.37 -6.89 -5.88
CA GLU A 299 15.61 -7.64 -6.88
C GLU A 299 14.11 -7.38 -6.71
N ALA A 300 13.59 -7.61 -5.51
CA ALA A 300 12.18 -7.34 -5.20
C ALA A 300 11.79 -5.87 -5.40
N HIS A 301 12.65 -4.92 -5.01
CA HIS A 301 12.42 -3.49 -5.17
C HIS A 301 12.26 -3.12 -6.65
N ASN A 302 13.14 -3.61 -7.51
CA ASN A 302 13.10 -3.33 -8.94
C ASN A 302 11.81 -3.89 -9.59
N GLU A 303 11.42 -5.12 -9.25
CA GLU A 303 10.18 -5.72 -9.77
C GLU A 303 8.94 -4.94 -9.33
N LEU A 304 8.88 -4.52 -8.06
CA LEU A 304 7.79 -3.71 -7.53
C LEU A 304 7.73 -2.35 -8.23
N LEU A 305 8.89 -1.72 -8.46
CA LEU A 305 9.00 -0.46 -9.19
C LEU A 305 8.51 -0.60 -10.63
N ASP A 306 8.95 -1.62 -11.35
CA ASP A 306 8.55 -1.85 -12.73
C ASP A 306 7.03 -2.07 -12.83
N ALA A 307 6.46 -2.84 -11.91
CA ALA A 307 5.00 -3.02 -11.82
C ALA A 307 4.28 -1.69 -11.56
N MET A 308 4.71 -0.90 -10.56
CA MET A 308 4.12 0.40 -10.25
C MET A 308 4.20 1.39 -11.43
N MET A 309 5.34 1.45 -12.13
CA MET A 309 5.50 2.31 -13.31
C MET A 309 4.61 1.86 -14.46
N GLN A 310 4.40 0.55 -14.62
CA GLN A 310 3.46 0.03 -15.61
C GLN A 310 2.01 0.39 -15.26
N SER A 311 1.61 0.22 -14.00
CA SER A 311 0.30 0.64 -13.48
C SER A 311 0.05 2.13 -13.68
N TYR A 312 1.04 2.97 -13.38
CA TYR A 312 0.97 4.41 -13.63
C TYR A 312 0.78 4.73 -15.12
N ARG A 313 1.53 4.08 -16.03
CA ARG A 313 1.34 4.27 -17.49
C ARG A 313 -0.05 3.84 -17.94
N ASN A 314 -0.60 2.76 -17.37
CA ASN A 314 -1.96 2.30 -17.66
C ASN A 314 -3.00 3.31 -17.18
N LEU A 315 -2.83 3.89 -15.99
CA LEU A 315 -3.67 4.96 -15.46
C LEU A 315 -3.67 6.21 -16.35
N ILE A 316 -2.49 6.66 -16.81
CA ILE A 316 -2.40 7.80 -17.74
C ILE A 316 -3.08 7.49 -19.08
N ARG A 317 -2.95 6.24 -19.59
CA ARG A 317 -3.66 5.82 -20.80
C ARG A 317 -5.19 5.80 -20.60
N PHE A 318 -5.66 5.32 -19.45
CA PHE A 318 -7.08 5.34 -19.09
C PHE A 318 -7.64 6.76 -19.05
N ALA A 319 -6.95 7.69 -18.40
CA ALA A 319 -7.38 9.08 -18.30
C ALA A 319 -7.55 9.74 -19.68
N ARG A 320 -6.59 9.51 -20.57
CA ARG A 320 -6.64 10.01 -21.96
C ARG A 320 -7.80 9.40 -22.75
N ARG A 321 -8.03 8.09 -22.63
CA ARG A 321 -9.11 7.39 -23.35
C ARG A 321 -10.50 7.87 -22.94
N ASN A 322 -10.68 8.22 -21.67
CA ASN A 322 -11.96 8.66 -21.12
C ASN A 322 -12.14 10.18 -21.13
N ASN A 323 -11.26 10.92 -21.84
CA ASN A 323 -11.28 12.39 -21.90
C ASN A 323 -11.34 13.05 -20.51
N LEU A 324 -10.76 12.40 -19.50
CA LEU A 324 -10.64 13.02 -18.20
C LEU A 324 -9.79 14.27 -18.39
N SER A 325 -10.37 15.41 -18.04
CA SER A 325 -9.68 16.68 -17.99
C SER A 325 -8.45 16.50 -17.10
N VAL A 326 -7.28 16.29 -17.71
CA VAL A 326 -5.99 16.36 -17.02
C VAL A 326 -5.82 17.76 -16.39
N SER A 327 -6.65 18.72 -16.82
CA SER A 327 -6.82 20.06 -16.25
C SER A 327 -7.54 20.10 -14.90
N ALA A 328 -8.26 19.05 -14.49
CA ALA A 328 -8.97 18.99 -13.20
C ALA A 328 -8.09 18.47 -12.04
N SER A 329 -7.02 17.72 -12.32
CA SER A 329 -6.04 17.27 -11.31
C SER A 329 -4.55 17.32 -11.75
N PRO A 330 -4.07 18.32 -12.53
CA PRO A 330 -2.67 18.37 -12.95
C PRO A 330 -1.72 18.50 -11.75
N GLN A 331 -2.20 19.09 -10.67
CA GLN A 331 -1.46 19.21 -9.42
C GLN A 331 -1.27 17.84 -8.77
N ASP A 332 -2.31 17.01 -8.61
CA ASP A 332 -2.21 15.69 -7.97
C ASP A 332 -1.43 14.70 -8.81
N ILE A 333 -1.66 14.68 -10.13
CA ILE A 333 -0.85 13.89 -11.07
C ILE A 333 0.60 14.35 -11.01
N GLY A 334 0.84 15.66 -11.00
CA GLY A 334 2.18 16.24 -10.89
C GLY A 334 2.85 15.89 -9.56
N VAL A 335 2.11 15.90 -8.45
CA VAL A 335 2.59 15.51 -7.12
C VAL A 335 2.95 14.03 -7.10
N LEU A 336 2.06 13.14 -7.55
CA LEU A 336 2.36 11.71 -7.62
C LEU A 336 3.56 11.44 -8.52
N THR A 337 3.59 12.04 -9.70
CA THR A 337 4.69 11.88 -10.66
C THR A 337 6.01 12.30 -10.03
N ARG A 338 6.06 13.50 -9.42
CA ARG A 338 7.25 13.97 -8.69
C ARG A 338 7.61 13.06 -7.53
N LYS A 339 6.65 12.50 -6.79
CA LYS A 339 6.91 11.55 -5.70
C LYS A 339 7.44 10.21 -6.19
N LEU A 340 6.91 9.65 -7.27
CA LEU A 340 7.42 8.44 -7.89
C LEU A 340 8.87 8.65 -8.38
N TYR A 341 9.15 9.74 -9.10
CA TYR A 341 10.53 10.07 -9.49
C TYR A 341 11.42 10.37 -8.26
N ALA A 342 10.91 11.07 -7.25
CA ALA A 342 11.66 11.34 -6.01
C ALA A 342 11.93 10.05 -5.20
N ALA A 343 11.05 9.06 -5.23
CA ALA A 343 11.28 7.78 -4.56
C ALA A 343 12.26 6.90 -5.34
N PHE A 344 12.12 6.85 -6.67
CA PHE A 344 12.72 5.77 -7.47
C PHE A 344 13.78 6.21 -8.49
N GLU A 345 13.79 7.47 -8.92
CA GLU A 345 14.77 7.93 -9.90
C GLU A 345 16.19 7.96 -9.30
N ALA A 346 17.15 7.33 -9.98
CA ALA A 346 18.56 7.38 -9.62
C ALA A 346 19.21 8.63 -10.23
N LEU A 347 19.50 9.64 -9.39
CA LEU A 347 20.20 10.86 -9.82
C LEU A 347 21.65 10.92 -9.28
N PRO A 348 22.57 11.57 -10.01
CA PRO A 348 23.91 11.85 -9.49
C PRO A 348 23.82 12.60 -8.16
N GLY A 349 24.47 12.09 -7.11
CA GLY A 349 24.42 12.68 -5.76
C GLY A 349 23.22 12.26 -4.89
N LYS A 350 22.08 11.85 -5.45
CA LYS A 350 20.94 11.33 -4.68
C LYS A 350 21.27 9.97 -4.05
N VAL A 351 20.88 9.78 -2.78
CA VAL A 351 20.88 8.48 -2.12
C VAL A 351 19.57 7.78 -2.43
N THR A 352 19.62 6.69 -3.19
CA THR A 352 18.45 5.87 -3.49
C THR A 352 18.13 4.96 -2.31
N LEU A 353 16.87 4.96 -1.88
CA LEU A 353 16.35 4.06 -0.86
C LEU A 353 15.82 2.80 -1.54
N VAL A 354 16.31 1.63 -1.13
CA VAL A 354 16.00 0.33 -1.75
C VAL A 354 15.06 -0.52 -0.91
N ASN A 355 14.78 -0.11 0.34
CA ASN A 355 13.94 -0.89 1.27
C ASN A 355 12.74 -0.09 1.80
N PRO A 356 11.74 0.21 0.96
CA PRO A 356 10.44 0.73 1.40
C PRO A 356 9.64 -0.39 2.08
N GLN A 357 10.10 -0.85 3.25
CA GLN A 357 9.47 -1.92 4.05
C GLN A 357 9.42 -3.32 3.38
N ILE A 358 10.37 -3.63 2.51
CA ILE A 358 10.48 -4.96 1.87
C ILE A 358 11.00 -5.98 2.88
N SER A 359 12.13 -5.71 3.55
CA SER A 359 12.72 -6.55 4.60
C SER A 359 12.74 -5.78 5.93
N PRO A 360 12.48 -6.44 7.08
CA PRO A 360 12.56 -5.80 8.38
C PRO A 360 14.00 -5.49 8.82
N ASP A 361 15.00 -6.21 8.30
CA ASP A 361 16.40 -6.04 8.72
C ASP A 361 17.40 -6.24 7.56
N LEU A 362 17.94 -5.11 7.08
CA LEU A 362 19.01 -5.07 6.09
C LEU A 362 20.42 -4.98 6.68
N SER A 363 20.57 -5.06 8.00
CA SER A 363 21.88 -4.92 8.63
C SER A 363 22.86 -5.97 8.11
N GLU A 364 24.07 -5.52 7.78
CA GLU A 364 25.13 -6.39 7.31
C GLU A 364 26.18 -6.56 8.42
N PRO A 365 26.67 -7.78 8.67
CA PRO A 365 27.65 -8.00 9.74
C PRO A 365 29.01 -7.37 9.43
N ASN A 366 29.36 -7.28 8.14
CA ASN A 366 30.63 -6.71 7.68
C ASN A 366 30.36 -5.80 6.47
N LEU A 367 30.95 -4.60 6.47
CA LEU A 367 30.99 -3.72 5.30
C LEU A 367 32.44 -3.33 4.99
N THR A 368 32.88 -3.60 3.77
CA THR A 368 34.22 -3.28 3.28
C THR A 368 34.17 -2.23 2.20
N PHE A 369 34.87 -1.11 2.42
CA PHE A 369 35.04 -0.01 1.48
C PHE A 369 36.41 -0.11 0.80
N ILE A 370 36.43 -0.27 -0.52
CA ILE A 370 37.65 -0.43 -1.31
C ILE A 370 37.79 0.74 -2.28
N TYR A 371 38.88 1.47 -2.18
CA TYR A 371 39.25 2.47 -3.17
C TYR A 371 40.05 1.83 -4.31
N VAL A 372 39.66 2.13 -5.55
CA VAL A 372 40.38 1.75 -6.76
C VAL A 372 41.00 3.02 -7.37
N PRO A 373 42.34 3.09 -7.49
CA PRO A 373 43.01 4.25 -8.07
C PRO A 373 42.89 4.29 -9.61
N PRO A 374 43.26 5.42 -10.26
CA PRO A 374 43.42 5.51 -11.71
C PRO A 374 44.35 4.44 -12.29
N GLY A 375 44.11 4.03 -13.54
CA GLY A 375 44.98 3.10 -14.27
C GLY A 375 44.80 1.62 -13.91
N ARG A 376 43.73 1.25 -13.18
CA ARG A 376 43.33 -0.14 -12.93
C ARG A 376 42.21 -0.56 -13.89
N ALA A 377 41.92 -1.87 -13.93
CA ALA A 377 40.85 -2.43 -14.76
C ALA A 377 39.45 -1.95 -14.32
N ASN A 378 39.23 -1.81 -13.01
CA ASN A 378 37.99 -1.27 -12.45
C ASN A 378 37.99 0.27 -12.47
N ARG A 379 36.81 0.86 -12.65
CA ARG A 379 36.61 2.31 -12.66
C ARG A 379 37.13 2.94 -11.37
N THR A 380 37.87 4.05 -11.48
CA THR A 380 38.40 4.77 -10.31
C THR A 380 37.29 5.23 -9.38
N GLY A 381 37.45 5.00 -8.08
CA GLY A 381 36.48 5.39 -7.05
C GLY A 381 36.36 4.35 -5.95
N TRP A 382 35.30 4.47 -5.16
CA TRP A 382 35.01 3.61 -4.03
C TRP A 382 33.98 2.55 -4.38
N TYR A 383 34.18 1.36 -3.80
CA TYR A 383 33.31 0.20 -3.93
C TYR A 383 32.96 -0.33 -2.54
N LEU A 384 31.68 -0.62 -2.33
CA LEU A 384 31.16 -1.17 -1.08
C LEU A 384 30.84 -2.66 -1.24
N TYR A 385 31.25 -3.49 -0.28
CA TYR A 385 30.95 -4.93 -0.21
C TYR A 385 30.38 -5.29 1.17
N ASN A 386 29.43 -6.23 1.25
CA ASN A 386 28.90 -6.77 2.51
C ASN A 386 29.70 -7.95 3.09
N ARG A 387 31.02 -7.93 2.93
CA ARG A 387 31.90 -9.03 3.32
C ARG A 387 33.11 -8.52 4.06
N ALA A 388 33.74 -9.40 4.85
CA ALA A 388 35.05 -9.12 5.43
C ALA A 388 36.14 -9.10 4.32
N PRO A 389 37.25 -8.37 4.53
CA PRO A 389 38.29 -8.16 3.52
C PRO A 389 39.22 -9.37 3.41
N SER A 390 38.75 -10.45 2.77
CA SER A 390 39.60 -11.56 2.32
C SER A 390 39.67 -11.61 0.79
N MET A 391 40.80 -12.04 0.24
CA MET A 391 41.05 -12.02 -1.21
C MET A 391 39.98 -12.85 -1.95
N ASP A 392 39.65 -14.02 -1.41
CA ASP A 392 38.66 -14.95 -1.99
C ASP A 392 37.22 -14.44 -1.89
N SER A 393 36.90 -13.58 -0.93
CA SER A 393 35.53 -13.07 -0.72
C SER A 393 35.17 -11.89 -1.62
N ILE A 394 36.16 -11.14 -2.12
CA ILE A 394 35.95 -9.90 -2.89
C ILE A 394 36.09 -10.12 -4.40
N ILE A 395 37.06 -10.92 -4.85
CA ILE A 395 37.39 -11.05 -6.30
C ILE A 395 36.24 -11.65 -7.12
N SER A 396 35.45 -12.55 -6.52
CA SER A 396 34.39 -13.29 -7.19
C SER A 396 32.99 -12.67 -7.02
N HIS A 397 32.87 -11.53 -6.35
CA HIS A 397 31.58 -10.95 -5.98
C HIS A 397 31.40 -9.55 -6.55
N GLN A 398 30.17 -9.22 -6.93
CA GLN A 398 29.83 -7.86 -7.34
C GLN A 398 29.80 -6.92 -6.13
N PRO A 399 30.26 -5.68 -6.27
CA PRO A 399 30.10 -4.66 -5.24
C PRO A 399 28.60 -4.37 -5.04
N LEU A 400 28.21 -4.09 -3.80
CA LEU A 400 26.87 -3.59 -3.49
C LEU A 400 26.61 -2.26 -4.19
N GLU A 401 27.55 -1.34 -4.10
CA GLU A 401 27.40 -0.01 -4.67
C GLU A 401 28.76 0.58 -5.03
N TYR A 402 28.79 1.42 -6.08
CA TYR A 402 29.97 2.14 -6.52
C TYR A 402 29.72 3.64 -6.50
N ASN A 403 30.69 4.40 -5.98
CA ASN A 403 30.68 5.85 -6.15
C ASN A 403 32.08 6.46 -6.15
N ARG A 404 32.24 7.61 -6.81
CA ARG A 404 33.50 8.38 -6.74
C ARG A 404 33.79 8.89 -5.33
N TYR A 405 32.77 9.11 -4.52
CA TYR A 405 32.90 9.69 -3.20
C TYR A 405 32.51 8.70 -2.09
N LEU A 406 33.41 8.54 -1.11
CA LEU A 406 33.20 7.67 0.06
C LEU A 406 31.96 8.09 0.86
N ASN A 407 31.77 9.40 1.04
CA ASN A 407 30.67 9.95 1.82
C ASN A 407 29.30 9.51 1.31
N LYS A 408 29.13 9.42 -0.01
CA LYS A 408 27.88 8.96 -0.62
C LYS A 408 27.64 7.48 -0.33
N LEU A 409 28.67 6.64 -0.31
CA LEU A 409 28.53 5.22 0.05
C LEU A 409 28.21 5.03 1.53
N VAL A 410 28.82 5.83 2.41
CA VAL A 410 28.48 5.84 3.84
C VAL A 410 27.03 6.25 4.06
N ALA A 411 26.59 7.36 3.44
CA ALA A 411 25.21 7.81 3.51
C ALA A 411 24.25 6.76 2.94
N TRP A 412 24.56 6.16 1.80
CA TRP A 412 23.75 5.12 1.19
C TRP A 412 23.61 3.87 2.07
N ALA A 413 24.72 3.40 2.67
CA ALA A 413 24.70 2.26 3.58
C ALA A 413 23.95 2.56 4.89
N TRP A 414 24.02 3.81 5.37
CA TRP A 414 23.26 4.28 6.52
C TRP A 414 21.77 4.32 6.23
N PHE A 415 21.34 5.13 5.25
CA PHE A 415 19.91 5.34 4.94
C PHE A 415 19.17 4.07 4.49
N ASN A 416 19.89 3.06 3.97
CA ASN A 416 19.31 1.75 3.64
C ASN A 416 19.37 0.73 4.81
N GLY A 417 19.90 1.11 5.97
CA GLY A 417 19.94 0.29 7.18
C GLY A 417 20.98 -0.83 7.18
N LEU A 418 21.97 -0.79 6.30
CA LEU A 418 23.07 -1.77 6.27
C LEU A 418 24.04 -1.53 7.43
N LEU A 419 24.24 -0.26 7.80
CA LEU A 419 25.09 0.17 8.91
C LEU A 419 24.32 0.16 10.23
N THR A 420 24.78 -0.66 11.18
CA THR A 420 24.29 -0.68 12.56
C THR A 420 25.45 -0.68 13.55
N SER A 421 25.16 -0.54 14.85
CA SER A 421 26.17 -0.68 15.91
C SER A 421 26.85 -2.07 15.95
N ARG A 422 26.28 -3.07 15.28
CA ARG A 422 26.84 -4.43 15.19
C ARG A 422 27.68 -4.66 13.93
N THR A 423 27.64 -3.72 12.99
CA THR A 423 28.31 -3.83 11.68
C THR A 423 29.80 -3.54 11.82
N ARG A 424 30.64 -4.48 11.38
CA ARG A 424 32.10 -4.31 11.35
C ARG A 424 32.52 -3.61 10.06
N LEU A 425 33.31 -2.54 10.20
CA LEU A 425 33.78 -1.74 9.08
C LEU A 425 35.21 -2.10 8.69
N PHE A 426 35.46 -2.12 7.39
CA PHE A 426 36.80 -2.31 6.82
C PHE A 426 37.02 -1.32 5.70
N ILE A 427 38.26 -0.88 5.53
CA ILE A 427 38.66 0.04 4.48
C ILE A 427 39.99 -0.39 3.86
N LYS A 428 40.10 -0.34 2.52
CA LYS A 428 41.28 -0.77 1.76
C LYS A 428 41.52 0.12 0.54
N GLY A 429 42.76 0.05 0.02
CA GLY A 429 43.12 0.60 -1.29
C GLY A 429 43.35 2.11 -1.33
N ASN A 430 43.35 2.79 -0.19
CA ASN A 430 43.58 4.23 -0.10
C ASN A 430 44.67 4.53 0.96
N GLU A 431 45.37 5.66 0.81
CA GLU A 431 46.43 6.11 1.74
C GLU A 431 46.00 7.32 2.61
N VAL A 432 44.78 7.82 2.44
CA VAL A 432 44.34 9.13 2.97
C VAL A 432 43.33 9.00 4.13
N VAL A 433 42.50 7.97 4.08
CA VAL A 433 41.39 7.65 4.99
C VAL A 433 41.65 6.28 5.60
N ASP A 434 41.91 6.28 6.90
CA ASP A 434 42.02 5.06 7.69
C ASP A 434 40.65 4.65 8.26
N LEU A 435 40.64 3.53 9.00
CA LEU A 435 39.42 3.00 9.59
C LEU A 435 38.83 3.96 10.64
N ALA A 436 39.67 4.66 11.40
CA ALA A 436 39.23 5.58 12.44
C ALA A 436 38.42 6.75 11.85
N LYS A 437 38.93 7.36 10.77
CA LYS A 437 38.20 8.42 10.05
C LYS A 437 36.90 7.92 9.42
N LEU A 438 36.86 6.70 8.90
CA LEU A 438 35.62 6.10 8.39
C LEU A 438 34.59 5.92 9.52
N GLN A 439 35.02 5.48 10.69
CA GLN A 439 34.14 5.31 11.86
C GLN A 439 33.61 6.64 12.38
N GLU A 440 34.46 7.67 12.45
CA GLU A 440 34.06 9.05 12.77
C GLU A 440 33.01 9.56 11.79
N MET A 441 33.23 9.35 10.49
CA MET A 441 32.27 9.72 9.47
C MET A 441 30.91 9.01 9.62
N VAL A 442 30.91 7.72 9.91
CA VAL A 442 29.68 6.95 10.15
C VAL A 442 28.96 7.49 11.39
N ALA A 443 29.70 7.82 12.46
CA ALA A 443 29.15 8.43 13.65
C ALA A 443 28.50 9.78 13.34
N ASP A 444 29.18 10.66 12.61
CA ASP A 444 28.66 11.97 12.21
C ASP A 444 27.37 11.85 11.41
N VAL A 445 27.33 10.98 10.39
CA VAL A 445 26.13 10.76 9.58
C VAL A 445 24.99 10.23 10.46
N SER A 446 25.26 9.25 11.32
CA SER A 446 24.24 8.66 12.19
C SER A 446 23.68 9.63 13.24
N HIS A 447 24.52 10.55 13.73
CA HIS A 447 24.14 11.53 14.74
C HIS A 447 23.29 12.66 14.16
N HIS A 448 23.64 13.13 12.95
CA HIS A 448 22.97 14.27 12.31
C HIS A 448 21.75 13.85 11.47
N PHE A 449 21.69 12.60 10.99
CA PHE A 449 20.63 12.12 10.10
C PHE A 449 19.94 10.87 10.67
N PRO A 450 18.85 11.00 11.45
CA PRO A 450 18.11 9.83 11.92
C PRO A 450 17.47 9.06 10.76
N LEU A 451 17.44 7.72 10.86
CA LEU A 451 16.86 6.84 9.82
C LEU A 451 15.34 6.97 9.67
N ARG A 452 14.65 7.35 10.75
CA ARG A 452 13.20 7.56 10.76
C ARG A 452 12.94 9.00 11.17
N LEU A 453 12.42 9.77 10.23
CA LEU A 453 11.88 11.10 10.52
C LEU A 453 10.37 10.97 10.79
N PRO A 454 9.79 11.85 11.62
CA PRO A 454 8.33 11.97 11.73
C PRO A 454 7.72 12.24 10.35
N ALA A 455 6.53 11.70 10.08
CA ALA A 455 5.83 11.98 8.83
C ALA A 455 5.65 13.51 8.65
N PRO A 456 5.94 14.06 7.46
CA PRO A 456 5.77 15.49 7.22
C PRO A 456 4.28 15.88 7.33
N ASN A 457 4.00 16.98 8.01
CA ASN A 457 2.64 17.54 8.12
C ASN A 457 2.13 17.90 6.70
N ALA A 458 0.85 17.68 6.40
CA ALA A 458 0.24 17.86 5.08
C ALA A 458 0.57 19.21 4.40
N GLU A 459 0.67 20.30 5.17
CA GLU A 459 1.03 21.63 4.68
C GLU A 459 2.46 21.74 4.09
N SER A 460 3.40 20.92 4.56
CA SER A 460 4.80 20.95 4.10
C SER A 460 5.01 20.27 2.74
N ALA A 461 4.09 19.39 2.33
CA ALA A 461 4.13 18.72 1.03
C ALA A 461 3.64 19.61 -0.13
N LEU A 462 2.92 20.70 0.19
CA LEU A 462 2.29 21.61 -0.78
C LEU A 462 3.08 22.90 -1.03
N GLN A 463 4.09 23.21 -0.21
CA GLN A 463 4.89 24.43 -0.39
C GLN A 463 6.04 24.23 -1.40
N PRO A 464 6.27 25.17 -2.33
CA PRO A 464 7.49 25.20 -3.11
C PRO A 464 8.69 25.44 -2.17
N VAL A 465 9.81 24.76 -2.45
CA VAL A 465 11.02 24.79 -1.62
C VAL A 465 11.50 26.23 -1.41
N ARG A 466 11.35 26.76 -0.20
CA ARG A 466 12.10 27.95 0.25
C ARG A 466 13.50 27.51 0.68
N ASN A 467 14.51 28.15 0.11
CA ASN A 467 15.91 28.05 0.56
C ASN A 467 16.01 28.69 1.96
N SER A 468 16.10 27.86 2.99
CA SER A 468 16.41 28.31 4.35
C SER A 468 17.94 28.35 4.55
N PRO A 469 18.52 29.32 5.28
CA PRO A 469 19.98 29.47 5.44
C PRO A 469 20.65 28.39 6.32
N SER A 470 19.86 27.45 6.86
CA SER A 470 20.32 26.42 7.79
C SER A 470 20.38 25.06 7.08
N GLY A 471 21.46 24.79 6.33
CA GLY A 471 22.03 23.45 6.07
C GLY A 471 21.15 22.29 5.56
N ASP A 472 19.87 22.53 5.31
CA ASP A 472 18.88 21.54 4.93
C ASP A 472 19.00 21.33 3.43
N TYR A 473 19.88 20.41 3.00
CA TYR A 473 20.00 19.99 1.60
C TYR A 473 18.75 19.20 1.20
N ARG A 474 17.66 19.95 1.03
CA ARG A 474 16.48 19.57 0.25
C ARG A 474 16.95 19.35 -1.18
N GLN A 475 16.71 18.17 -1.75
CA GLN A 475 17.18 17.86 -3.10
C GLN A 475 16.48 18.74 -4.15
N PRO A 476 17.25 19.51 -4.96
CA PRO A 476 16.77 20.15 -6.17
C PRO A 476 17.30 19.43 -7.41
N GLY A 477 16.43 19.26 -8.42
CA GLY A 477 16.81 18.87 -9.77
C GLY A 477 16.61 20.03 -10.73
N ILE A 478 17.52 21.01 -10.75
CA ILE A 478 17.65 21.97 -11.86
C ILE A 478 19.15 22.13 -12.16
N ARG A 479 19.56 21.80 -13.39
CA ARG A 479 20.87 22.23 -13.91
C ARG A 479 20.79 23.71 -14.33
N PRO A 480 21.80 24.53 -14.04
CA PRO A 480 22.03 25.76 -14.78
C PRO A 480 22.86 25.42 -16.03
N ASP A 481 22.28 25.59 -17.21
CA ASP A 481 23.00 26.07 -18.39
C ASP A 481 21.97 26.38 -19.48
N GLY A 482 21.88 27.67 -19.80
CA GLY A 482 21.03 28.21 -20.83
C GLY A 482 21.60 27.97 -22.22
N GLY A 483 20.74 27.57 -23.14
CA GLY A 483 20.98 27.52 -24.57
C GLY A 483 19.67 27.28 -25.30
N LEU A 484 18.94 28.36 -25.61
CA LEU A 484 17.76 28.35 -26.46
C LEU A 484 18.07 27.70 -27.83
N PRO A 485 17.22 26.79 -28.34
CA PRO A 485 17.04 26.65 -29.77
C PRO A 485 15.85 27.50 -30.22
N GLN A 486 16.10 28.32 -31.22
CA GLN A 486 15.15 29.18 -31.89
C GLN A 486 13.99 28.37 -32.50
N SER A 487 12.82 29.00 -32.48
CA SER A 487 11.65 28.72 -33.31
C SER A 487 12.01 28.66 -34.80
N GLY A 488 11.54 27.62 -35.50
CA GLY A 488 11.45 27.63 -36.96
C GLY A 488 11.16 26.24 -37.54
N GLY A 489 10.06 26.10 -38.29
CA GLY A 489 9.91 25.03 -39.27
C GLY A 489 8.57 24.31 -39.26
N SER A 490 7.67 24.78 -40.11
CA SER A 490 6.45 24.15 -40.61
C SER A 490 6.65 22.68 -41.03
N PHE A 491 5.79 21.77 -40.57
CA PHE A 491 4.77 21.01 -41.31
C PHE A 491 4.10 19.99 -40.37
#